data_AF-A0A067C7M9-F1
#
_entry.id   AF-A0A067C7M9-F1
#
_cell.length_a   1.000
_cell.length_b   1.000
_cell.length_c   1.000
_cell.angle_alpha   90.00
_cell.angle_beta   90.00
_cell.angle_gamma   90.00
#
_symmetry.space_group_name_H-M   'P 1'
#
loop_
_entity.id
_entity.type
_entity.pdbx_description
1 polymer ?
#
loop_
_entity_poly.entity_id
_entity_poly.type
_entity_poly.pdbx_seq_one_letter_code
_entity_poly.pdbx_strand_id
1 'polypeptide(L)'
;MLGESGVDAGGLQREWYSLVLAAVLAPSAGLFCINHKDDGAYMIDHNTSLEPTNLTLFRAVGRLLARAMLDGQVLPQPLCVPLLKALVGAPLSVADIAYLDPTTSASLHYIATASSVDDLCLDFTVARGKTDLVPLLPNGQDIPVTLSNRAAYVDCMVQYLLFDRVQQPLTSLLHGFNEVMPADLVLPFDYQELGLLVAGSAADLDVDDWKRHTKMALAHAATTSATWFWELLRDMTPTQRRHLLQFTTGSSRVPIQGFQGLTSFDGRLCPFTVEAIPFTRGVFPRAHACFNRIDLPLYPTKELMRDGLHALAQLEHAEFTIV
;
A
#
# COMPACT_ATOMS: atom_id res chain seq x y z
N MET A 1 -6.66 -8.61 -19.29
CA MET A 1 -5.64 -8.46 -20.34
C MET A 1 -5.59 -9.55 -21.41
N LEU A 2 -6.09 -10.79 -21.23
CA LEU A 2 -6.07 -11.75 -22.35
C LEU A 2 -7.05 -11.29 -23.45
N GLY A 3 -6.52 -10.96 -24.64
CA GLY A 3 -7.31 -10.50 -25.79
C GLY A 3 -7.44 -8.97 -25.91
N GLU A 4 -6.81 -8.21 -25.02
CA GLU A 4 -6.76 -6.74 -25.09
C GLU A 4 -5.53 -6.27 -25.90
N SER A 5 -5.65 -5.16 -26.62
CA SER A 5 -4.53 -4.57 -27.37
C SER A 5 -3.63 -3.78 -26.42
N GLY A 6 -2.49 -4.37 -26.04
CA GLY A 6 -1.50 -3.72 -25.20
C GLY A 6 -0.59 -2.78 -26.00
N VAL A 7 -0.83 -1.46 -25.93
CA VAL A 7 -0.01 -0.45 -26.64
C VAL A 7 1.12 0.09 -25.75
N ASP A 8 0.90 0.19 -24.42
CA ASP A 8 1.82 0.82 -23.48
C ASP A 8 2.43 -0.18 -22.47
N ALA A 9 3.55 -0.83 -22.82
CA ALA A 9 4.09 -1.97 -22.08
C ALA A 9 4.39 -1.71 -20.58
N GLY A 10 4.92 -0.54 -20.23
CA GLY A 10 5.18 -0.19 -18.83
C GLY A 10 3.95 0.32 -18.08
N GLY A 11 2.96 0.91 -18.76
CA GLY A 11 1.63 1.14 -18.20
C GLY A 11 0.96 -0.17 -17.81
N LEU A 12 1.01 -1.17 -18.71
CA LEU A 12 0.51 -2.53 -18.46
C LEU A 12 1.27 -3.21 -17.31
N GLN A 13 2.58 -3.01 -17.20
CA GLN A 13 3.37 -3.55 -16.08
C GLN A 13 2.92 -2.97 -14.73
N ARG A 14 2.72 -1.65 -14.65
CA ARG A 14 2.22 -0.96 -13.44
C ARG A 14 0.82 -1.42 -13.04
N GLU A 15 -0.04 -1.54 -14.04
CA GLU A 15 -1.39 -2.06 -13.85
C GLU A 15 -1.35 -3.51 -13.37
N TRP A 16 -0.51 -4.35 -13.96
CA TRP A 16 -0.34 -5.73 -13.55
C TRP A 16 0.06 -5.87 -12.08
N TYR A 17 1.04 -5.09 -11.60
CA TYR A 17 1.40 -5.06 -10.18
C TYR A 17 0.21 -4.70 -9.30
N SER A 18 -0.54 -3.66 -9.69
CA SER A 18 -1.70 -3.18 -8.94
C SER A 18 -2.82 -4.23 -8.89
N LEU A 19 -3.12 -4.87 -10.01
CA LEU A 19 -4.17 -5.89 -10.12
C LEU A 19 -3.82 -7.17 -9.35
N VAL A 20 -2.58 -7.66 -9.49
CA VAL A 20 -2.13 -8.84 -8.75
C VAL A 20 -2.15 -8.57 -7.25
N LEU A 21 -1.65 -7.41 -6.82
CA LEU A 21 -1.69 -7.04 -5.41
C LEU A 21 -3.14 -6.94 -4.90
N ALA A 22 -4.03 -6.29 -5.65
CA ALA A 22 -5.44 -6.21 -5.27
C ALA A 22 -6.10 -7.59 -5.16
N ALA A 23 -5.76 -8.53 -6.05
CA ALA A 23 -6.31 -9.87 -6.03
C ALA A 23 -5.85 -10.67 -4.79
N VAL A 24 -4.58 -10.56 -4.38
CA VAL A 24 -4.07 -11.27 -3.19
C VAL A 24 -4.51 -10.63 -1.87
N LEU A 25 -4.79 -9.32 -1.88
CA LEU A 25 -5.32 -8.59 -0.73
C LEU A 25 -6.85 -8.65 -0.61
N ALA A 26 -7.53 -9.19 -1.61
CA ALA A 26 -8.98 -9.34 -1.58
C ALA A 26 -9.40 -10.29 -0.45
N PRO A 27 -10.49 -10.00 0.29
CA PRO A 27 -10.98 -10.89 1.35
C PRO A 27 -11.27 -12.33 0.87
N SER A 28 -11.66 -12.49 -0.40
CA SER A 28 -11.89 -13.80 -1.02
C SER A 28 -10.63 -14.66 -1.16
N ALA A 29 -9.43 -14.06 -1.15
CA ALA A 29 -8.17 -14.81 -1.16
C ALA A 29 -7.85 -15.43 0.20
N GLY A 30 -8.39 -14.87 1.30
CA GLY A 30 -8.16 -15.38 2.66
C GLY A 30 -6.69 -15.35 3.10
N LEU A 31 -5.87 -14.47 2.51
CA LEU A 31 -4.44 -14.35 2.80
C LEU A 31 -4.13 -13.15 3.71
N PHE A 32 -4.77 -12.02 3.46
CA PHE A 32 -4.54 -10.77 4.17
C PHE A 32 -5.85 -10.17 4.65
N CYS A 33 -5.76 -9.37 5.71
CA CYS A 33 -6.87 -8.62 6.27
C CYS A 33 -6.43 -7.22 6.70
N ILE A 34 -7.40 -6.31 6.78
CA ILE A 34 -7.23 -5.00 7.42
C ILE A 34 -7.64 -5.18 8.88
N ASN A 35 -6.68 -5.11 9.80
CA ASN A 35 -6.95 -5.28 11.22
C ASN A 35 -7.40 -3.97 11.89
N HIS A 36 -6.80 -2.85 11.49
CA HIS A 36 -7.14 -1.52 11.98
C HIS A 36 -7.84 -0.70 10.90
N LYS A 37 -9.11 -0.37 11.12
CA LYS A 37 -9.94 0.28 10.08
C LYS A 37 -9.47 1.69 9.72
N ASP A 38 -8.83 2.39 10.66
CA ASP A 38 -8.48 3.81 10.47
C ASP A 38 -7.20 4.01 9.65
N ASP A 39 -6.30 3.01 9.58
CA ASP A 39 -5.09 3.09 8.75
C ASP A 39 -5.19 2.33 7.41
N GLY A 40 -6.16 1.42 7.28
CA GLY A 40 -6.40 0.64 6.07
C GLY A 40 -5.22 -0.27 5.68
N ALA A 41 -4.30 -0.54 6.61
CA ALA A 41 -3.08 -1.27 6.34
C ALA A 41 -3.30 -2.79 6.41
N TYR A 42 -2.71 -3.50 5.45
CA TYR A 42 -2.86 -4.94 5.34
C TYR A 42 -1.85 -5.70 6.19
N MET A 43 -2.34 -6.74 6.87
CA MET A 43 -1.56 -7.73 7.58
C MET A 43 -1.95 -9.13 7.11
N ILE A 44 -1.08 -10.10 7.33
CA ILE A 44 -1.41 -11.53 7.15
C ILE A 44 -2.64 -11.85 8.00
N ASP A 45 -3.63 -12.51 7.40
CA ASP A 45 -4.79 -13.01 8.12
C ASP A 45 -4.36 -14.18 9.02
N HIS A 46 -4.51 -14.02 10.32
CA HIS A 46 -4.21 -15.05 11.32
C HIS A 46 -5.16 -16.26 11.25
N ASN A 47 -6.26 -16.15 10.49
CA ASN A 47 -7.17 -17.26 10.19
C ASN A 47 -6.90 -17.90 8.82
N THR A 48 -5.85 -17.48 8.11
CA THR A 48 -5.50 -18.05 6.82
C THR A 48 -5.28 -19.56 6.90
N SER A 49 -5.75 -20.30 5.90
CA SER A 49 -5.48 -21.72 5.79
C SER A 49 -3.98 -21.96 5.62
N LEU A 50 -3.43 -22.91 6.38
CA LEU A 50 -2.03 -23.32 6.31
C LEU A 50 -1.78 -24.40 5.25
N GLU A 51 -2.70 -24.56 4.30
CA GLU A 51 -2.50 -25.46 3.17
C GLU A 51 -1.28 -25.05 2.32
N PRO A 52 -0.55 -26.02 1.73
CA PRO A 52 0.63 -25.74 0.92
C PRO A 52 0.41 -24.71 -0.20
N THR A 53 -0.81 -24.65 -0.75
CA THR A 53 -1.22 -23.68 -1.76
C THR A 53 -1.09 -22.24 -1.24
N ASN A 54 -1.62 -21.95 -0.06
CA ASN A 54 -1.54 -20.60 0.53
C ASN A 54 -0.12 -20.23 0.90
N LEU A 55 0.67 -21.16 1.45
CA LEU A 55 2.08 -20.93 1.75
C LEU A 55 2.87 -20.60 0.47
N THR A 56 2.54 -21.27 -0.64
CA THR A 56 3.11 -20.97 -1.96
C THR A 56 2.70 -19.57 -2.44
N LEU A 57 1.44 -19.16 -2.21
CA LEU A 57 0.98 -17.80 -2.53
C LEU A 57 1.70 -16.74 -1.68
N PHE A 58 1.89 -16.95 -0.37
CA PHE A 58 2.66 -16.02 0.46
C PHE A 58 4.10 -15.87 -0.05
N ARG A 59 4.76 -16.96 -0.45
CA ARG A 59 6.08 -16.89 -1.10
C ARG A 59 6.04 -16.11 -2.41
N ALA A 60 5.01 -16.30 -3.23
CA ALA A 60 4.84 -15.52 -4.46
C ALA A 60 4.61 -14.03 -4.17
N VAL A 61 3.84 -13.68 -3.14
CA VAL A 61 3.66 -12.30 -2.68
C VAL A 61 4.98 -11.70 -2.20
N GLY A 62 5.78 -12.44 -1.44
CA GLY A 62 7.13 -12.01 -1.07
C GLY A 62 7.99 -11.63 -2.28
N ARG A 63 8.00 -12.49 -3.30
CA ARG A 63 8.70 -12.22 -4.58
C ARG A 63 8.14 -11.00 -5.30
N LEU A 64 6.82 -10.82 -5.31
CA LEU A 64 6.14 -9.68 -5.92
C LEU A 64 6.57 -8.36 -5.25
N LEU A 65 6.58 -8.31 -3.91
CA LEU A 65 7.00 -7.14 -3.14
C LEU A 65 8.46 -6.78 -3.43
N ALA A 66 9.36 -7.76 -3.37
CA ALA A 66 10.78 -7.58 -3.67
C ALA A 66 11.00 -7.09 -5.11
N ARG A 67 10.32 -7.70 -6.08
CA ARG A 67 10.44 -7.32 -7.48
C ARG A 67 9.89 -5.91 -7.74
N ALA A 68 8.75 -5.57 -7.16
CA ALA A 68 8.17 -4.22 -7.27
C ALA A 68 9.15 -3.16 -6.78
N MET A 69 9.80 -3.39 -5.64
CA MET A 69 10.82 -2.49 -5.10
C MET A 69 12.02 -2.32 -6.04
N LEU A 70 12.56 -3.40 -6.59
CA LEU A 70 13.69 -3.36 -7.52
C LEU A 70 13.34 -2.65 -8.83
N ASP A 71 12.10 -2.81 -9.29
CA ASP A 71 11.57 -2.15 -10.50
C ASP A 71 11.14 -0.68 -10.22
N GLY A 72 11.31 -0.17 -8.99
CA GLY A 72 10.90 1.17 -8.60
C GLY A 72 9.38 1.41 -8.64
N GLN A 73 8.59 0.35 -8.49
CA GLN A 73 7.14 0.38 -8.55
C GLN A 73 6.53 0.70 -7.19
N VAL A 74 5.63 1.68 -7.18
CA VAL A 74 4.86 2.05 -5.99
C VAL A 74 3.57 1.25 -5.94
N LEU A 75 3.42 0.43 -4.92
CA LEU A 75 2.25 -0.41 -4.68
C LEU A 75 1.17 0.40 -3.94
N PRO A 76 -0.08 0.45 -4.44
CA PRO A 76 -1.09 1.39 -3.94
C PRO A 76 -1.66 1.05 -2.56
N GLN A 77 -1.42 -0.17 -2.06
CA GLN A 77 -1.98 -0.66 -0.80
C GLN A 77 -0.91 -0.71 0.31
N PRO A 78 -1.15 -0.07 1.47
CA PRO A 78 -0.16 -0.02 2.53
C PRO A 78 -0.09 -1.36 3.28
N LEU A 79 1.13 -1.77 3.64
CA LEU A 79 1.36 -2.88 4.55
C LEU A 79 1.45 -2.36 5.98
N CYS A 80 0.97 -3.13 6.94
CA CYS A 80 1.04 -2.75 8.35
C CYS A 80 2.49 -2.73 8.87
N VAL A 81 2.73 -1.93 9.91
CA VAL A 81 4.06 -1.75 10.50
C VAL A 81 4.72 -3.06 10.97
N PRO A 82 4.02 -3.99 11.66
CA PRO A 82 4.62 -5.26 12.04
C PRO A 82 5.18 -6.07 10.85
N LEU A 83 4.47 -6.06 9.71
CA LEU A 83 4.92 -6.74 8.49
C LEU A 83 6.13 -6.05 7.86
N LEU A 84 6.15 -4.71 7.84
CA LEU A 84 7.30 -3.93 7.36
C LEU A 84 8.54 -4.17 8.24
N LYS A 85 8.38 -4.20 9.56
CA LYS A 85 9.45 -4.53 10.50
C LYS A 85 9.99 -5.94 10.26
N ALA A 86 9.13 -6.92 10.01
CA ALA A 86 9.55 -8.27 9.68
C ALA A 86 10.39 -8.34 8.39
N LEU A 87 10.04 -7.54 7.37
CA LEU A 87 10.80 -7.48 6.10
C LEU A 87 12.22 -6.93 6.28
N VAL A 88 12.43 -5.94 7.14
CA VAL A 88 13.76 -5.37 7.44
C VAL A 88 14.48 -6.05 8.61
N GLY A 89 13.86 -7.04 9.25
CA GLY A 89 14.39 -7.70 10.45
C GLY A 89 14.44 -6.79 11.69
N ALA A 90 13.61 -5.75 11.74
CA ALA A 90 13.49 -4.87 12.90
C ALA A 90 12.76 -5.56 14.06
N PRO A 91 13.15 -5.28 15.31
CA PRO A 91 12.50 -5.85 16.48
C PRO A 91 11.05 -5.37 16.60
N LEU A 92 10.16 -6.30 16.96
CA LEU A 92 8.80 -5.99 17.37
C LEU A 92 8.73 -5.72 18.87
N SER A 93 7.72 -4.95 19.27
CA SER A 93 7.45 -4.51 20.64
C SER A 93 5.97 -4.57 20.95
N VAL A 94 5.60 -4.44 22.24
CA VAL A 94 4.19 -4.37 22.65
C VAL A 94 3.43 -3.22 22.00
N ALA A 95 4.11 -2.11 21.68
CA ALA A 95 3.50 -0.97 20.98
C ALA A 95 3.01 -1.33 19.57
N ASP A 96 3.60 -2.37 18.95
CA ASP A 96 3.24 -2.80 17.61
C ASP A 96 1.87 -3.51 17.55
N ILE A 97 1.35 -3.94 18.70
CA ILE A 97 -0.01 -4.51 18.80
C ILE A 97 -1.06 -3.47 18.44
N ALA A 98 -0.82 -2.18 18.69
CA ALA A 98 -1.76 -1.12 18.37
C ALA A 98 -2.07 -1.03 16.86
N TYR A 99 -1.14 -1.45 15.99
CA TYR A 99 -1.36 -1.54 14.53
C TYR A 99 -2.20 -2.75 14.12
N LEU A 100 -2.38 -3.72 15.01
CA LEU A 100 -3.26 -4.86 14.79
C LEU A 100 -4.62 -4.62 15.46
N ASP A 101 -4.60 -4.32 16.75
CA ASP A 101 -5.80 -4.10 17.54
C ASP A 101 -5.50 -3.13 18.70
N PRO A 102 -5.90 -1.86 18.59
CA PRO A 102 -5.74 -0.87 19.65
C PRO A 102 -6.43 -1.26 20.96
N THR A 103 -7.54 -2.00 20.89
CA THR A 103 -8.29 -2.45 22.07
C THR A 103 -7.49 -3.49 22.85
N THR A 104 -6.97 -4.48 22.14
CA THR A 104 -6.07 -5.49 22.73
C THR A 104 -4.79 -4.84 23.26
N SER A 105 -4.21 -3.88 22.53
CA SER A 105 -3.05 -3.11 22.99
C SER A 105 -3.33 -2.37 24.30
N ALA A 106 -4.49 -1.70 24.42
CA ALA A 106 -4.89 -0.99 25.63
C ALA A 106 -5.11 -1.95 26.80
N SER A 107 -5.73 -3.11 26.56
CA SER A 107 -5.93 -4.16 27.58
C SER A 107 -4.60 -4.71 28.12
N LEU A 108 -3.63 -4.99 27.24
CA LEU A 108 -2.31 -5.47 27.66
C LEU A 108 -1.54 -4.39 28.43
N HIS A 109 -1.64 -3.13 28.02
CA HIS A 109 -1.07 -2.01 28.78
C HIS A 109 -1.70 -1.88 30.17
N TYR A 110 -3.02 -2.07 30.29
CA TYR A 110 -3.70 -2.09 31.58
C TYR A 110 -3.16 -3.22 32.47
N ILE A 111 -3.09 -4.46 31.96
CA ILE A 111 -2.57 -5.61 32.71
C ILE A 111 -1.14 -5.35 33.20
N ALA A 112 -0.30 -4.77 32.35
CA ALA A 112 1.09 -4.44 32.67
C ALA A 112 1.22 -3.42 33.82
N THR A 113 0.23 -2.54 34.01
CA THR A 113 0.30 -1.39 34.93
C THR A 113 -0.66 -1.47 36.12
N ALA A 114 -1.65 -2.35 36.10
CA ALA A 114 -2.68 -2.47 37.12
C ALA A 114 -2.13 -2.79 38.52
N SER A 115 -2.81 -2.32 39.58
CA SER A 115 -2.45 -2.66 40.97
C SER A 115 -2.95 -4.04 41.41
N SER A 116 -3.91 -4.62 40.69
CA SER A 116 -4.42 -5.99 40.85
C SER A 116 -4.87 -6.52 39.47
N VAL A 117 -4.75 -7.83 39.27
CA VAL A 117 -5.21 -8.53 38.06
C VAL A 117 -6.13 -9.71 38.39
N ASP A 118 -6.39 -9.96 39.68
CA ASP A 118 -7.10 -11.16 40.15
C ASP A 118 -8.55 -11.20 39.65
N ASP A 119 -9.22 -10.04 39.61
CA ASP A 119 -10.60 -9.89 39.14
C ASP A 119 -10.76 -10.13 37.63
N LEU A 120 -9.65 -10.15 36.87
CA LEU A 120 -9.68 -10.42 35.43
C LEU A 120 -9.84 -11.92 35.14
N CYS A 121 -9.56 -12.79 36.12
CA CYS A 121 -9.63 -14.25 36.00
C CYS A 121 -8.92 -14.78 34.74
N LEU A 122 -7.77 -14.18 34.41
CA LEU A 122 -6.97 -14.58 33.25
C LEU A 122 -6.08 -15.78 33.60
N ASP A 123 -5.81 -16.60 32.60
CA ASP A 123 -4.78 -17.63 32.59
C ASP A 123 -3.88 -17.42 31.36
N PHE A 124 -2.89 -18.30 31.16
CA PHE A 124 -1.99 -18.21 30.00
C PHE A 124 -2.60 -18.89 28.76
N THR A 125 -3.83 -18.56 28.42
CA THR A 125 -4.49 -18.99 27.18
C THR A 125 -5.08 -17.81 26.40
N VAL A 126 -5.37 -18.06 25.11
CA VAL A 126 -6.04 -17.10 24.23
C VAL A 126 -7.14 -17.79 23.45
N ALA A 127 -8.30 -17.16 23.36
CA ALA A 127 -9.44 -17.68 22.61
C ALA A 127 -9.27 -17.46 21.10
N ARG A 128 -9.31 -18.53 20.31
CA ARG A 128 -9.36 -18.53 18.86
C ARG A 128 -10.78 -18.83 18.39
N GLY A 129 -11.63 -17.81 18.35
CA GLY A 129 -13.07 -18.00 18.11
C GLY A 129 -13.83 -18.38 19.39
N LYS A 130 -14.93 -19.12 19.27
CA LYS A 130 -15.86 -19.30 20.41
C LYS A 130 -15.47 -20.38 21.42
N THR A 131 -14.73 -21.41 21.01
CA THR A 131 -14.53 -22.63 21.82
C THR A 131 -13.10 -23.15 21.82
N ASP A 132 -12.21 -22.55 21.03
CA ASP A 132 -10.84 -23.00 20.89
C ASP A 132 -9.93 -22.15 21.75
N LEU A 133 -9.27 -22.76 22.73
CA LEU A 133 -8.33 -22.12 23.64
C LEU A 133 -6.92 -22.57 23.27
N VAL A 134 -6.09 -21.61 22.91
CA VAL A 134 -4.69 -21.85 22.58
C VAL A 134 -3.85 -21.55 23.82
N PRO A 135 -3.11 -22.53 24.38
CA PRO A 135 -2.19 -22.26 25.48
C PRO A 135 -1.00 -21.43 24.97
N LEU A 136 -0.69 -20.34 25.67
CA LEU A 136 0.45 -19.46 25.37
C LEU A 136 1.78 -20.06 25.84
N LEU A 137 1.71 -20.98 26.80
CA LEU A 137 2.83 -21.78 27.31
C LEU A 137 2.30 -23.15 27.77
N PRO A 138 3.19 -24.15 27.99
CA PRO A 138 2.76 -25.48 28.41
C PRO A 138 1.90 -25.46 29.68
N ASN A 139 0.71 -26.06 29.63
CA ASN A 139 -0.31 -26.06 30.68
C ASN A 139 -0.81 -24.64 31.06
N GLY A 140 -0.85 -23.72 30.09
CA GLY A 140 -1.23 -22.32 30.33
C GLY A 140 -2.61 -22.13 30.97
N GLN A 141 -3.56 -23.03 30.72
CA GLN A 141 -4.89 -23.03 31.33
C GLN A 141 -4.88 -23.27 32.85
N ASP A 142 -3.83 -23.89 33.37
CA ASP A 142 -3.68 -24.21 34.80
C ASP A 142 -2.85 -23.16 35.54
N ILE A 143 -2.43 -22.09 34.84
CA ILE A 143 -1.53 -21.06 35.35
C ILE A 143 -2.29 -19.73 35.38
N PRO A 144 -2.83 -19.30 36.54
CA PRO A 144 -3.50 -18.02 36.64
C PRO A 144 -2.53 -16.86 36.48
N VAL A 145 -3.00 -15.78 35.87
CA VAL A 145 -2.27 -14.52 35.81
C VAL A 145 -2.39 -13.82 37.16
N THR A 146 -1.24 -13.49 37.74
CA THR A 146 -1.04 -12.84 39.02
C THR A 146 -0.15 -11.62 38.83
N LEU A 147 -0.07 -10.74 39.83
CA LEU A 147 0.86 -9.61 39.78
C LEU A 147 2.32 -10.02 39.56
N SER A 148 2.71 -11.19 40.06
CA SER A 148 4.09 -11.70 39.96
C SER A 148 4.46 -12.20 38.56
N ASN A 149 3.49 -12.67 37.77
CA ASN A 149 3.73 -13.27 36.45
C ASN A 149 3.09 -12.49 35.28
N ARG A 150 2.39 -11.38 35.55
CA ARG A 150 1.72 -10.55 34.53
C ARG A 150 2.64 -10.07 33.40
N ALA A 151 3.92 -9.81 33.70
CA ALA A 151 4.88 -9.39 32.69
C ALA A 151 5.12 -10.52 31.68
N ALA A 152 5.31 -11.75 32.18
CA ALA A 152 5.42 -12.94 31.34
C ALA A 152 4.14 -13.20 30.53
N TYR A 153 2.95 -12.94 31.11
CA TYR A 153 1.68 -13.03 30.36
C TYR A 153 1.65 -12.04 29.19
N VAL A 154 2.01 -10.77 29.43
CA VAL A 154 2.07 -9.75 28.39
C VAL A 154 3.08 -10.13 27.30
N ASP A 155 4.27 -10.61 27.68
CA ASP A 155 5.29 -11.07 26.73
C ASP A 155 4.78 -12.24 25.87
N CYS A 156 4.11 -13.21 26.48
CA CYS A 156 3.50 -14.34 25.77
C CYS A 156 2.39 -13.89 24.79
N MET A 157 1.57 -12.92 25.20
CA MET A 157 0.55 -12.34 24.33
C MET A 157 1.16 -11.58 23.15
N VAL A 158 2.22 -10.81 23.37
CA VAL A 158 2.97 -10.12 22.29
C VAL A 158 3.52 -11.14 21.30
N GLN A 159 4.19 -12.18 21.80
CA GLN A 159 4.74 -13.26 20.98
C GLN A 159 3.65 -13.94 20.14
N TYR A 160 2.54 -14.32 20.76
CA TYR A 160 1.44 -14.98 20.06
C TYR A 160 0.79 -14.08 19.00
N LEU A 161 0.48 -12.82 19.35
CA LEU A 161 -0.26 -11.90 18.48
C LEU A 161 0.56 -11.41 17.29
N LEU A 162 1.87 -11.24 17.45
CA LEU A 162 2.74 -10.70 16.42
C LEU A 162 3.44 -11.79 15.59
N PHE A 163 3.67 -12.98 16.16
CA PHE A 163 4.47 -14.02 15.53
C PHE A 163 3.75 -15.36 15.42
N ASP A 164 3.43 -16.02 16.54
CA ASP A 164 3.12 -17.46 16.52
C ASP A 164 1.95 -17.79 15.61
N ARG A 165 0.88 -16.98 15.66
CA ARG A 165 -0.33 -17.19 14.86
C ARG A 165 -0.17 -16.93 13.35
N VAL A 166 0.94 -16.31 12.92
CA VAL A 166 1.24 -16.01 11.51
C VAL A 166 2.58 -16.58 11.05
N GLN A 167 3.25 -17.38 11.89
CA GLN A 167 4.66 -17.76 11.71
C GLN A 167 4.92 -18.45 10.36
N GLN A 168 4.08 -19.41 9.97
CA GLN A 168 4.25 -20.15 8.70
C GLN A 168 4.00 -19.27 7.45
N PRO A 169 2.87 -18.53 7.34
CA PRO A 169 2.67 -17.53 6.30
C PRO A 169 3.78 -16.49 6.21
N LEU A 170 4.18 -15.92 7.36
CA LEU A 170 5.21 -14.89 7.42
C LEU A 170 6.55 -15.43 6.94
N THR A 171 6.95 -16.62 7.40
CA THR A 171 8.19 -17.27 6.95
C THR A 171 8.17 -17.52 5.45
N SER A 172 7.03 -17.95 4.90
CA SER A 172 6.89 -18.19 3.46
C SER A 172 7.02 -16.89 2.65
N LEU A 173 6.40 -15.81 3.13
CA LEU A 173 6.51 -14.47 2.54
C LEU A 173 7.95 -13.95 2.59
N LEU A 174 8.60 -13.99 3.76
CA LEU A 174 9.98 -13.54 3.92
C LEU A 174 10.95 -14.37 3.06
N HIS A 175 10.71 -15.67 2.94
CA HIS A 175 11.49 -16.53 2.06
C HIS A 175 11.36 -16.07 0.59
N GLY A 176 10.14 -15.84 0.11
CA GLY A 176 9.91 -15.34 -1.23
C GLY A 176 10.53 -13.97 -1.49
N PHE A 177 10.46 -13.08 -0.50
CA PHE A 177 11.08 -11.76 -0.57
C PHE A 177 12.60 -11.86 -0.72
N ASN A 178 13.26 -12.64 0.13
CA ASN A 178 14.72 -12.82 0.14
C ASN A 178 15.26 -13.63 -1.06
N GLU A 179 14.41 -14.35 -1.81
CA GLU A 179 14.81 -14.97 -3.07
C GLU A 179 15.09 -13.96 -4.18
N VAL A 180 14.46 -12.78 -4.10
CA VAL A 180 14.53 -11.74 -5.14
C VAL A 180 15.29 -10.53 -4.64
N MET A 181 15.12 -10.15 -3.38
CA MET A 181 15.73 -8.97 -2.78
C MET A 181 17.05 -9.34 -2.07
N PRO A 182 18.20 -8.86 -2.57
CA PRO A 182 19.48 -8.97 -1.85
C PRO A 182 19.40 -8.23 -0.51
N ALA A 183 19.88 -8.87 0.57
CA ALA A 183 19.81 -8.29 1.91
C ALA A 183 20.54 -6.94 2.03
N ASP A 184 21.66 -6.78 1.32
CA ASP A 184 22.44 -5.54 1.26
C ASP A 184 21.69 -4.34 0.69
N LEU A 185 20.66 -4.57 -0.12
CA LEU A 185 19.80 -3.49 -0.63
C LEU A 185 18.71 -3.06 0.36
N VAL A 186 18.36 -3.92 1.33
CA VAL A 186 17.30 -3.63 2.33
C VAL A 186 17.88 -3.07 3.62
N LEU A 187 19.07 -3.55 4.02
CA LEU A 187 19.76 -3.16 5.24
C LEU A 187 19.86 -1.64 5.51
N PRO A 188 20.01 -0.76 4.51
CA PRO A 188 20.08 0.69 4.77
C PRO A 188 18.77 1.31 5.24
N PHE A 189 17.63 0.65 5.04
CA PHE A 189 16.32 1.22 5.30
C PHE A 189 15.77 0.80 6.66
N ASP A 190 15.19 1.74 7.39
CA ASP A 190 14.28 1.38 8.47
C ASP A 190 12.90 0.95 7.94
N TYR A 191 12.02 0.50 8.85
CA TYR A 191 10.69 0.02 8.46
C TYR A 191 9.76 1.12 7.92
N GLN A 192 10.00 2.39 8.30
CA GLN A 192 9.21 3.54 7.84
C GLN A 192 9.63 3.91 6.41
N GLU A 193 10.94 3.97 6.17
CA GLU A 193 11.53 4.19 4.85
C GLU A 193 11.14 3.06 3.89
N LEU A 194 11.17 1.80 4.33
CA LEU A 194 10.69 0.67 3.55
C LEU A 194 9.20 0.83 3.19
N GLY A 195 8.37 1.24 4.16
CA GLY A 195 6.95 1.51 3.92
C GLY A 195 6.73 2.57 2.83
N LEU A 196 7.54 3.64 2.83
CA LEU A 196 7.50 4.69 1.83
C LEU A 196 8.03 4.24 0.46
N LEU A 197 9.01 3.34 0.42
CA LEU A 197 9.49 2.74 -0.84
C LEU A 197 8.44 1.84 -1.47
N VAL A 198 7.82 0.97 -0.67
CA VAL A 198 6.83 0.00 -1.14
C VAL A 198 5.55 0.72 -1.54
N ALA A 199 5.03 1.59 -0.68
CA ALA A 199 3.70 2.15 -0.81
C ALA A 199 3.68 3.64 -1.17
N GLY A 200 4.82 4.28 -1.42
CA GLY A 200 4.88 5.70 -1.71
C GLY A 200 4.43 6.58 -0.54
N SER A 201 4.35 7.89 -0.79
CA SER A 201 3.83 8.83 0.20
C SER A 201 2.32 8.64 0.41
N ALA A 202 1.92 8.45 1.68
CA ALA A 202 0.51 8.43 2.09
C ALA A 202 -0.11 9.84 2.20
N ALA A 203 0.72 10.89 2.11
CA ALA A 203 0.24 12.27 2.14
C ALA A 203 -0.65 12.56 0.92
N ASP A 204 -1.58 13.50 1.08
CA ASP A 204 -2.31 14.04 -0.05
C ASP A 204 -1.35 14.62 -1.09
N LEU A 205 -1.73 14.53 -2.37
CA LEU A 205 -0.91 15.02 -3.47
C LEU A 205 -0.76 16.55 -3.37
N ASP A 206 0.47 17.00 -3.10
CA ASP A 206 0.85 18.41 -3.14
C ASP A 206 0.83 18.89 -4.60
N VAL A 207 -0.21 19.66 -4.94
CA VAL A 207 -0.41 20.21 -6.29
C VAL A 207 0.66 21.23 -6.64
N ASP A 208 1.24 21.93 -5.67
CA ASP A 208 2.36 22.84 -5.90
C ASP A 208 3.64 22.07 -6.21
N ASP A 209 3.88 20.95 -5.53
CA ASP A 209 4.98 20.05 -5.88
C ASP A 209 4.82 19.43 -7.26
N TRP A 210 3.61 18.96 -7.57
CA TRP A 210 3.26 18.45 -8.91
C TRP A 210 3.57 19.49 -9.97
N LYS A 211 3.11 20.74 -9.76
CA LYS A 211 3.34 21.84 -10.68
C LYS A 211 4.82 22.16 -10.87
N ARG A 212 5.60 22.22 -9.78
CA ARG A 212 7.05 22.53 -9.83
C ARG A 212 7.83 21.52 -10.66
N HIS A 213 7.43 20.24 -10.63
CA HIS A 213 8.16 19.15 -11.27
C HIS A 213 7.49 18.64 -12.56
N THR A 214 6.58 19.42 -13.14
CA THR A 214 5.91 19.10 -14.41
C THR A 214 6.59 19.76 -15.60
N LYS A 215 6.82 19.00 -16.66
CA LYS A 215 7.14 19.53 -17.99
C LYS A 215 5.85 19.86 -18.72
N MET A 216 5.65 21.13 -19.07
CA MET A 216 4.47 21.57 -19.79
C MET A 216 4.84 22.03 -21.20
N ALA A 217 4.13 21.53 -22.22
CA ALA A 217 4.36 21.94 -23.60
C ALA A 217 4.18 23.45 -23.76
N LEU A 218 5.05 24.06 -24.58
CA LEU A 218 5.09 25.52 -24.79
C LEU A 218 3.74 26.09 -25.25
N ALA A 219 2.97 25.32 -26.03
CA ALA A 219 1.64 25.73 -26.48
C ALA A 219 0.64 25.94 -25.32
N HIS A 220 0.75 25.16 -24.24
CA HIS A 220 -0.02 25.39 -23.02
C HIS A 220 0.57 26.52 -22.18
N ALA A 221 1.91 26.57 -22.06
CA ALA A 221 2.60 27.57 -21.24
C ALA A 221 2.42 29.01 -21.78
N ALA A 222 2.25 29.17 -23.09
CA ALA A 222 2.03 30.45 -23.75
C ALA A 222 0.57 30.95 -23.68
N THR A 223 -0.35 30.17 -23.07
CA THR A 223 -1.78 30.48 -23.00
C THR A 223 -2.32 30.36 -21.58
N THR A 224 -3.58 30.73 -21.35
CA THR A 224 -4.27 30.54 -20.06
C THR A 224 -4.53 29.06 -19.73
N SER A 225 -4.31 28.16 -20.70
CA SER A 225 -4.53 26.71 -20.58
C SER A 225 -3.74 26.10 -19.43
N ALA A 226 -2.46 26.49 -19.27
CA ALA A 226 -1.62 26.06 -18.14
C ALA A 226 -2.22 26.45 -16.79
N THR A 227 -2.70 27.68 -16.66
CA THR A 227 -3.32 28.19 -15.42
C THR A 227 -4.59 27.41 -15.10
N TRP A 228 -5.46 27.20 -16.09
CA TRP A 228 -6.69 26.44 -15.92
C TRP A 228 -6.43 25.02 -15.43
N PHE A 229 -5.46 24.32 -16.02
CA PHE A 229 -5.12 22.95 -15.62
C PHE A 229 -4.80 22.87 -14.12
N TRP A 230 -3.92 23.75 -13.63
CA TRP A 230 -3.52 23.74 -12.22
C TRP A 230 -4.61 24.24 -11.27
N GLU A 231 -5.45 25.18 -11.68
CA GLU A 231 -6.61 25.59 -10.89
C GLU A 231 -7.61 24.44 -10.74
N LEU A 232 -7.96 23.79 -11.85
CA LEU A 232 -8.89 22.66 -11.86
C LEU A 232 -8.36 21.49 -11.02
N LEU A 233 -7.04 21.23 -11.07
CA LEU A 233 -6.42 20.19 -10.25
C LEU A 233 -6.47 20.49 -8.74
N ARG A 234 -6.41 21.77 -8.34
CA ARG A 234 -6.61 22.17 -6.94
C ARG A 234 -8.07 22.04 -6.52
N ASP A 235 -9.00 22.32 -7.42
CA ASP A 235 -10.44 22.22 -7.19
C ASP A 235 -10.90 20.74 -7.05
N MET A 236 -10.11 19.78 -7.53
CA MET A 236 -10.39 18.34 -7.39
C MET A 236 -10.27 17.86 -5.94
N THR A 237 -11.16 16.92 -5.57
CA THR A 237 -11.05 16.18 -4.30
C THR A 237 -9.76 15.35 -4.25
N PRO A 238 -9.27 14.98 -3.05
CA PRO A 238 -8.10 14.12 -2.93
C PRO A 238 -8.24 12.81 -3.73
N THR A 239 -9.42 12.20 -3.73
CA THR A 239 -9.71 10.98 -4.51
C THR A 239 -9.60 11.22 -6.02
N GLN A 240 -10.18 12.31 -6.53
CA GLN A 240 -10.10 12.66 -7.95
C GLN A 240 -8.65 12.91 -8.40
N ARG A 241 -7.84 13.59 -7.57
CA ARG A 241 -6.41 13.80 -7.87
C ARG A 241 -5.64 12.49 -7.93
N ARG A 242 -5.92 11.55 -7.01
CA ARG A 242 -5.31 10.21 -7.02
C ARG A 242 -5.70 9.41 -8.26
N HIS A 243 -6.96 9.48 -8.69
CA HIS A 243 -7.41 8.83 -9.93
C HIS A 243 -6.74 9.42 -11.17
N LEU A 244 -6.66 10.75 -11.26
CA LEU A 244 -5.97 11.40 -12.38
C LEU A 244 -4.48 11.00 -12.41
N LEU A 245 -3.82 10.99 -11.26
CA LEU A 245 -2.42 10.53 -11.17
C LEU A 245 -2.29 9.07 -11.60
N GLN A 246 -3.18 8.19 -11.14
CA GLN A 246 -3.18 6.78 -11.52
C GLN A 246 -3.39 6.60 -13.02
N PHE A 247 -4.30 7.34 -13.62
CA PHE A 247 -4.54 7.27 -15.06
C PHE A 247 -3.32 7.72 -15.87
N THR A 248 -2.62 8.75 -15.39
CA THR A 248 -1.51 9.39 -16.12
C THR A 248 -0.14 8.79 -15.83
N THR A 249 0.00 8.03 -14.74
CA THR A 249 1.30 7.46 -14.30
C THR A 249 1.23 5.96 -14.01
N GLY A 250 0.05 5.37 -13.88
CA GLY A 250 -0.16 4.00 -13.42
C GLY A 250 -0.14 3.83 -11.90
N SER A 251 0.11 4.89 -11.12
CA SER A 251 0.09 4.84 -9.65
C SER A 251 -0.75 5.96 -9.05
N SER A 252 -1.49 5.65 -7.98
CA SER A 252 -2.28 6.64 -7.24
C SER A 252 -1.47 7.40 -6.18
N ARG A 253 -0.16 7.12 -6.08
CA ARG A 253 0.75 7.67 -5.07
C ARG A 253 2.06 8.12 -5.72
N VAL A 254 2.78 9.00 -5.01
CA VAL A 254 4.07 9.53 -5.48
C VAL A 254 5.25 8.91 -4.69
N PRO A 255 6.45 8.87 -5.29
CA PRO A 255 7.67 8.51 -4.59
C PRO A 255 7.94 9.38 -3.37
N ILE A 256 8.81 8.92 -2.47
CA ILE A 256 9.19 9.67 -1.26
C ILE A 256 9.82 11.03 -1.59
N GLN A 257 10.51 11.15 -2.73
CA GLN A 257 11.08 12.42 -3.18
C GLN A 257 10.04 13.40 -3.76
N GLY A 258 8.76 13.04 -3.79
CA GLY A 258 7.70 13.82 -4.44
C GLY A 258 7.70 13.64 -5.96
N PHE A 259 7.16 14.63 -6.68
CA PHE A 259 6.98 14.54 -8.13
C PHE A 259 8.30 14.59 -8.92
N GLN A 260 9.39 15.11 -8.34
CA GLN A 260 10.74 15.01 -8.91
C GLN A 260 11.25 13.57 -9.00
N GLY A 261 10.75 12.68 -8.14
CA GLY A 261 11.19 11.29 -8.07
C GLY A 261 10.45 10.37 -9.03
N LEU A 262 9.49 10.88 -9.82
CA LEU A 262 8.75 10.06 -10.77
C LEU A 262 9.71 9.39 -11.76
N THR A 263 9.52 8.09 -11.99
CA THR A 263 10.33 7.27 -12.88
C THR A 263 9.49 6.72 -14.04
N SER A 264 10.14 6.27 -15.11
CA SER A 264 9.54 5.41 -16.13
C SER A 264 9.63 3.94 -15.68
N PHE A 265 9.15 3.02 -16.52
CA PHE A 265 9.17 1.58 -16.23
C PHE A 265 10.59 1.01 -16.08
N ASP A 266 11.59 1.67 -16.65
CA ASP A 266 13.01 1.29 -16.57
C ASP A 266 13.73 1.88 -15.35
N GLY A 267 13.00 2.52 -14.43
CA GLY A 267 13.53 3.13 -13.22
C GLY A 267 14.24 4.48 -13.43
N ARG A 268 14.34 4.99 -14.67
CA ARG A 268 14.92 6.32 -14.92
C ARG A 268 13.95 7.43 -14.59
N LEU A 269 14.48 8.55 -14.11
CA LEU A 269 13.68 9.75 -13.84
C LEU A 269 12.90 10.18 -15.09
N CYS A 270 11.59 10.27 -14.93
CA CYS A 270 10.62 10.61 -15.95
C CYS A 270 9.59 11.58 -15.36
N PRO A 271 9.84 12.90 -15.48
CA PRO A 271 8.94 13.91 -14.92
C PRO A 271 7.54 13.82 -15.52
N PHE A 272 6.53 14.17 -14.73
CA PHE A 272 5.18 14.32 -15.24
C PHE A 272 5.15 15.32 -16.40
N THR A 273 4.48 14.98 -17.49
CA THR A 273 4.50 15.78 -18.72
C THR A 273 3.08 16.08 -19.22
N VAL A 274 2.79 17.35 -19.50
CA VAL A 274 1.55 17.80 -20.14
C VAL A 274 1.88 18.22 -21.57
N GLU A 275 1.51 17.39 -22.53
CA GLU A 275 1.72 17.62 -23.96
C GLU A 275 0.49 18.26 -24.60
N ALA A 276 0.69 19.11 -25.62
CA ALA A 276 -0.42 19.77 -26.30
C ALA A 276 -0.89 18.97 -27.51
N ILE A 277 -2.21 18.73 -27.59
CA ILE A 277 -2.84 18.19 -28.80
C ILE A 277 -3.88 19.16 -29.37
N PRO A 278 -4.09 19.15 -30.71
CA PRO A 278 -5.13 19.99 -31.33
C PRO A 278 -6.51 19.68 -30.74
N PHE A 279 -7.27 20.73 -30.45
CA PHE A 279 -8.65 20.56 -30.03
C PHE A 279 -9.55 20.24 -31.22
N THR A 280 -10.33 19.16 -31.11
CA THR A 280 -11.49 18.86 -31.95
C THR A 280 -12.71 18.65 -31.06
N ARG A 281 -13.91 18.93 -31.57
CA ARG A 281 -15.12 18.83 -30.75
C ARG A 281 -15.31 17.40 -30.23
N GLY A 282 -15.42 17.24 -28.91
CA GLY A 282 -15.59 15.94 -28.25
C GLY A 282 -14.29 15.19 -27.97
N VAL A 283 -13.12 15.79 -28.21
CA VAL A 283 -11.83 15.17 -27.84
C VAL A 283 -11.64 15.18 -26.33
N PHE A 284 -11.22 14.04 -25.78
CA PHE A 284 -10.82 13.89 -24.38
C PHE A 284 -9.30 13.89 -24.27
N PRO A 285 -8.75 14.23 -23.09
CA PRO A 285 -7.32 14.06 -22.87
C PRO A 285 -6.94 12.58 -22.90
N ARG A 286 -5.72 12.28 -23.34
CA ARG A 286 -5.19 10.91 -23.39
C ARG A 286 -4.00 10.78 -22.45
N ALA A 287 -3.79 9.61 -21.87
CA ALA A 287 -2.65 9.35 -21.02
C ALA A 287 -1.70 8.31 -21.60
N HIS A 288 -0.42 8.47 -21.28
CA HIS A 288 0.64 7.52 -21.60
C HIS A 288 1.41 7.25 -20.31
N ALA A 289 0.95 6.25 -19.56
CA ALA A 289 1.41 5.98 -18.20
C ALA A 289 2.91 5.69 -18.15
N CYS A 290 3.47 4.97 -19.13
CA CYS A 290 4.93 4.76 -19.25
C CYS A 290 5.78 6.02 -19.12
N PHE A 291 5.26 7.14 -19.65
CA PHE A 291 5.98 8.39 -19.77
C PHE A 291 5.47 9.45 -18.79
N ASN A 292 4.62 9.05 -17.83
CA ASN A 292 3.96 9.96 -16.90
C ASN A 292 3.32 11.15 -17.63
N ARG A 293 2.71 10.90 -18.80
CA ARG A 293 2.29 11.95 -19.75
C ARG A 293 0.78 12.00 -19.91
N ILE A 294 0.24 13.21 -19.94
CA ILE A 294 -1.11 13.52 -20.41
C ILE A 294 -1.03 14.38 -21.67
N ASP A 295 -1.70 13.94 -22.72
CA ASP A 295 -1.93 14.71 -23.94
C ASP A 295 -3.20 15.53 -23.73
N LEU A 296 -3.04 16.81 -23.43
CA LEU A 296 -4.12 17.74 -23.11
C LEU A 296 -4.53 18.52 -24.37
N PRO A 297 -5.82 18.47 -24.77
CA PRO A 297 -6.32 19.32 -25.84
C PRO A 297 -6.17 20.80 -25.51
N LEU A 298 -5.87 21.61 -26.52
CA LEU A 298 -5.92 23.08 -26.44
C LEU A 298 -7.38 23.57 -26.35
N TYR A 299 -8.06 23.23 -25.25
CA TYR A 299 -9.46 23.57 -25.01
C TYR A 299 -9.70 25.07 -25.10
N PRO A 300 -10.76 25.52 -25.78
CA PRO A 300 -11.05 26.96 -25.94
C PRO A 300 -11.64 27.59 -24.67
N THR A 301 -12.15 26.79 -23.72
CA THR A 301 -12.71 27.27 -22.45
C THR A 301 -12.25 26.41 -21.26
N LYS A 302 -12.24 27.00 -20.06
CA LYS A 302 -11.91 26.30 -18.81
C LYS A 302 -12.92 25.19 -18.51
N GLU A 303 -14.18 25.39 -18.86
CA GLU A 303 -15.27 24.43 -18.66
C GLU A 303 -15.04 23.15 -19.45
N LEU A 304 -14.65 23.25 -20.73
CA LEU A 304 -14.37 22.07 -21.55
C LEU A 304 -13.15 21.29 -21.03
N MET A 305 -12.13 22.00 -20.51
CA MET A 305 -11.01 21.35 -19.84
C MET A 305 -11.44 20.65 -18.55
N ARG A 306 -12.30 21.28 -17.74
CA ARG A 306 -12.86 20.68 -16.53
C ARG A 306 -13.58 19.38 -16.86
N ASP A 307 -14.46 19.40 -17.85
CA ASP A 307 -15.23 18.22 -18.25
C ASP A 307 -14.30 17.09 -18.72
N GLY A 308 -13.28 17.42 -19.52
CA GLY A 308 -12.27 16.45 -19.99
C GLY A 308 -11.46 15.83 -18.85
N LEU A 309 -10.98 16.64 -17.89
CA LEU A 309 -10.21 16.16 -16.74
C LEU A 309 -11.08 15.38 -15.74
N HIS A 310 -12.32 15.80 -15.52
CA HIS A 310 -13.27 15.10 -14.64
C HIS A 310 -13.66 13.75 -15.22
N ALA A 311 -13.86 13.65 -16.54
CA ALA A 311 -14.12 12.39 -17.21
C ALA A 311 -12.98 11.38 -16.91
N LEU A 312 -11.72 11.80 -17.03
CA LEU A 312 -10.58 10.95 -16.69
C LEU A 312 -10.53 10.55 -15.21
N ALA A 313 -10.80 11.50 -14.30
CA ALA A 313 -10.78 11.23 -12.85
C ALA A 313 -11.96 10.36 -12.36
N GLN A 314 -12.99 10.17 -13.18
CA GLN A 314 -14.19 9.38 -12.88
C GLN A 314 -14.21 8.00 -13.56
N LEU A 315 -13.22 7.67 -14.40
CA LEU A 315 -13.07 6.31 -14.93
C LEU A 315 -12.67 5.36 -13.80
N GLU A 316 -13.66 4.69 -13.19
CA GLU A 316 -13.44 3.63 -12.21
C GLU A 316 -12.95 2.35 -12.90
N HIS A 317 -11.70 1.94 -12.68
CA HIS A 317 -11.06 0.63 -12.99
C HIS A 317 -11.37 -0.05 -14.34
N ALA A 318 -12.11 0.59 -15.23
CA ALA A 318 -12.55 0.07 -16.50
C ALA A 318 -11.56 0.57 -17.55
N GLU A 319 -10.67 -0.33 -17.92
CA GLU A 319 -10.01 -0.40 -19.20
C GLU A 319 -9.05 0.78 -19.47
N PHE A 320 -7.75 0.54 -19.31
CA PHE A 320 -6.66 1.33 -19.91
C PHE A 320 -6.66 1.29 -21.46
N THR A 321 -7.82 1.04 -22.08
CA THR A 321 -8.01 0.84 -23.51
C THR A 321 -9.00 1.87 -24.04
N ILE A 322 -8.55 3.12 -24.23
CA ILE A 322 -9.22 4.01 -25.20
C ILE A 322 -8.17 4.72 -26.06
N VAL A 323 -8.05 4.17 -27.27
CA VAL A 323 -7.64 4.71 -28.60
C VAL A 323 -7.02 6.11 -28.65
#